data_AF-A0A090BW46-F1
#
_entry.id   AF-A0A090BW46-F1
#
_cell.length_a   1.000
_cell.length_b   1.000
_cell.length_c   1.000
_cell.angle_alpha   90.00
_cell.angle_beta   90.00
_cell.angle_gamma   90.00
#
_symmetry.space_group_name_H-M   'P 1'
#
loop_
_entity.id
_entity.type
_entity.pdbx_description
1 polymer ?
#
loop_
_entity_poly.entity_id
_entity_poly.type
_entity_poly.pdbx_seq_one_letter_code
_entity_poly.pdbx_strand_id
1 'polypeptide(L)'
;MKHVTFLFIGLFLLVIAAFHEPLYAIFPSLFEPIIKFTSHVGVQILYFIGLLALIIALFSWLPTWFSLSLFVMFMFVGGYYFSDKDVSISIASRTNFSHQHN
;
A
#
# COMPACT_ATOMS: atom_id res chain seq x y z
N MET A 1 -3.87 -2.03 -22.49
CA MET A 1 -3.76 -3.42 -22.01
C MET A 1 -3.05 -3.54 -20.66
N LYS A 2 -1.86 -2.96 -20.45
CA LYS A 2 -1.12 -3.08 -19.18
C LYS A 2 -1.88 -2.54 -17.95
N HIS A 3 -2.53 -1.38 -18.06
CA HIS A 3 -3.39 -0.80 -17.00
C HIS A 3 -4.55 -1.71 -16.59
N VAL A 4 -5.16 -2.42 -17.54
CA VAL A 4 -6.27 -3.34 -17.27
C VAL A 4 -5.79 -4.51 -16.43
N THR A 5 -4.61 -5.06 -16.73
CA THR A 5 -3.99 -6.15 -15.95
C THR A 5 -3.72 -5.73 -14.50
N PHE A 6 -3.14 -4.54 -14.28
CA PHE A 6 -2.91 -4.03 -12.92
C PHE A 6 -4.21 -3.78 -12.16
N LEU A 7 -5.27 -3.35 -12.84
CA LEU A 7 -6.59 -3.15 -12.24
C LEU A 7 -7.18 -4.49 -11.79
N PHE A 8 -7.16 -5.51 -12.64
CA PHE A 8 -7.64 -6.85 -12.29
C PHE A 8 -6.83 -7.48 -11.16
N ILE A 9 -5.49 -7.39 -11.21
CA ILE A 9 -4.62 -7.92 -10.15
C ILE A 9 -4.87 -7.20 -8.83
N GLY A 10 -4.94 -5.87 -8.84
CA GLY A 10 -5.21 -5.08 -7.64
C GLY A 10 -6.58 -5.39 -7.03
N LEU A 11 -7.62 -5.44 -7.87
CA LEU A 11 -8.97 -5.76 -7.43
C LEU A 11 -9.06 -7.19 -6.89
N PHE A 12 -8.42 -8.15 -7.55
CA PHE A 12 -8.35 -9.54 -7.09
C PHE A 12 -7.66 -9.68 -5.73
N LEU A 13 -6.51 -9.01 -5.55
CA LEU A 13 -5.79 -8.99 -4.26
C LEU A 13 -6.64 -8.38 -3.14
N LEU A 14 -7.36 -7.30 -3.43
CA LEU A 14 -8.27 -6.67 -2.47
C LEU A 14 -9.48 -7.53 -2.13
N VAL A 15 -10.07 -8.21 -3.12
CA VAL A 15 -11.16 -9.15 -2.89
C VAL A 15 -10.70 -10.31 -2.01
N ILE A 16 -9.53 -10.88 -2.28
CA ILE A 16 -8.95 -11.90 -1.39
C ILE A 16 -8.70 -11.32 0.00
N ALA A 17 -8.08 -10.14 0.11
CA ALA A 17 -7.81 -9.54 1.41
C ALA A 17 -9.10 -9.30 2.23
N ALA A 18 -10.19 -8.87 1.58
CA ALA A 18 -11.46 -8.58 2.23
C ALA A 18 -12.34 -9.82 2.48
N PHE A 19 -12.27 -10.83 1.60
CA PHE A 19 -13.21 -11.96 1.58
C PHE A 19 -12.54 -13.33 1.74
N HIS A 20 -11.24 -13.43 2.07
CA HIS A 20 -10.57 -14.72 2.25
C HIS A 20 -11.26 -15.63 3.28
N GLU A 21 -11.76 -15.09 4.40
CA GLU A 21 -12.50 -15.87 5.40
C GLU A 21 -13.83 -16.43 4.87
N PRO A 22 -14.76 -15.62 4.33
CA PRO A 22 -16.00 -16.15 3.78
C PRO A 22 -15.77 -17.05 2.55
N LEU A 23 -14.75 -16.77 1.73
CA LEU A 23 -14.40 -17.63 0.59
C LEU A 23 -13.88 -18.99 1.04
N TYR A 24 -13.09 -19.03 2.12
CA TYR A 24 -12.65 -20.28 2.74
C TYR A 24 -13.81 -21.08 3.34
N ALA A 25 -14.79 -20.41 3.94
CA ALA A 25 -15.98 -21.09 4.47
C ALA A 25 -16.81 -21.80 3.39
N ILE A 26 -16.84 -21.26 2.16
CA ILE A 26 -17.61 -21.82 1.03
C ILE A 26 -16.79 -22.88 0.27
N PHE A 27 -15.49 -22.63 0.05
CA PHE A 27 -14.61 -23.51 -0.73
C PHE A 27 -13.27 -23.77 0.00
N PRO A 28 -13.28 -24.56 1.08
CA PRO A 28 -12.11 -24.69 1.96
C PRO A 28 -10.89 -25.27 1.26
N SER A 29 -11.05 -26.29 0.41
CA SER A 29 -9.93 -26.95 -0.28
C SER A 29 -9.21 -26.07 -1.32
N LEU A 30 -9.92 -25.10 -1.93
CA LEU A 30 -9.34 -24.16 -2.89
C LEU A 30 -8.67 -22.98 -2.21
N PHE A 31 -9.17 -22.56 -1.05
CA PHE A 31 -8.72 -21.37 -0.33
C PHE A 31 -7.76 -21.65 0.83
N GLU A 32 -7.57 -22.90 1.24
CA GLU A 32 -6.57 -23.31 2.23
C GLU A 32 -5.15 -22.78 1.95
N PRO A 33 -4.60 -22.88 0.72
CA PRO A 33 -3.28 -22.29 0.43
C PRO A 33 -3.29 -20.76 0.51
N ILE A 34 -4.42 -20.12 0.20
CA ILE A 34 -4.58 -18.67 0.24
C ILE A 34 -4.61 -18.19 1.70
N ILE A 35 -5.35 -18.86 2.58
CA ILE A 35 -5.40 -18.58 4.02
C ILE A 35 -4.03 -18.82 4.66
N LYS A 36 -3.34 -19.89 4.29
CA LYS A 36 -2.00 -20.17 4.81
C LYS A 36 -0.97 -19.13 4.34
N PHE A 37 -1.16 -18.59 3.14
CA PHE A 37 -0.35 -17.49 2.63
C PHE A 37 -0.67 -16.17 3.35
N THR A 38 -1.94 -15.81 3.50
CA THR A 38 -2.35 -14.58 4.21
C THR A 38 -2.03 -14.63 5.70
N SER A 39 -2.03 -15.79 6.34
CA SER A 39 -1.62 -15.93 7.74
C SER A 39 -0.12 -15.77 7.94
N HIS A 40 0.69 -16.10 6.93
CA HIS A 40 2.15 -15.97 6.98
C HIS A 40 2.64 -14.56 6.58
N VAL A 41 2.04 -13.98 5.54
CA VAL A 41 2.41 -12.67 5.00
C VAL A 41 1.64 -11.53 5.69
N GLY A 42 0.44 -11.81 6.19
CA GLY A 42 -0.45 -10.82 6.78
C GLY A 42 -1.38 -10.18 5.76
N VAL A 43 -2.67 -10.12 6.10
CA VAL A 43 -3.74 -9.53 5.27
C VAL A 43 -3.44 -8.06 4.93
N GLN A 44 -2.77 -7.34 5.84
CA GLN A 44 -2.36 -5.95 5.67
C GLN A 44 -1.44 -5.74 4.45
N ILE A 45 -0.55 -6.70 4.17
CA ILE A 45 0.35 -6.63 3.02
C ILE A 45 -0.44 -6.82 1.72
N LEU A 46 -1.41 -7.72 1.68
CA LEU A 46 -2.29 -7.87 0.51
C LEU A 46 -3.09 -6.60 0.24
N TYR A 47 -3.61 -5.95 1.29
CA TYR A 47 -4.27 -4.65 1.16
C TYR A 47 -3.31 -3.59 0.59
N PHE A 48 -2.10 -3.50 1.12
CA PHE A 48 -1.13 -2.50 0.67
C PHE A 48 -0.72 -2.72 -0.80
N ILE A 49 -0.37 -3.96 -1.17
CA ILE A 49 0.02 -4.30 -2.54
C ILE A 49 -1.16 -4.17 -3.50
N GLY A 50 -2.35 -4.62 -3.10
CA GLY A 50 -3.58 -4.50 -3.90
C GLY A 50 -3.96 -3.04 -4.16
N LEU A 51 -3.91 -2.20 -3.12
CA LEU A 51 -4.14 -0.76 -3.23
C LEU A 51 -3.09 -0.10 -4.13
N LEU A 52 -1.81 -0.43 -3.96
CA LEU A 52 -0.72 0.10 -4.78
C LEU A 52 -0.92 -0.27 -6.27
N ALA A 53 -1.29 -1.52 -6.56
CA ALA A 53 -1.58 -1.96 -7.92
C ALA A 53 -2.76 -1.20 -8.53
N LEU A 54 -3.80 -0.91 -7.74
CA LEU A 54 -4.95 -0.09 -8.17
C LEU A 54 -4.55 1.36 -8.44
N ILE A 55 -3.71 1.95 -7.59
CA ILE A 55 -3.16 3.29 -7.81
C ILE A 55 -2.35 3.30 -9.12
N ILE A 56 -1.43 2.36 -9.33
CA ILE A 56 -0.65 2.27 -10.57
C ILE A 56 -1.55 2.09 -11.79
N ALA A 57 -2.59 1.26 -11.69
CA ALA A 57 -3.57 1.08 -12.77
C ALA A 57 -4.32 2.37 -13.10
N LEU A 58 -4.75 3.11 -12.07
CA LEU A 58 -5.42 4.39 -12.19
C LEU A 58 -4.51 5.42 -12.88
N PHE A 59 -3.28 5.59 -12.38
CA PHE A 59 -2.29 6.50 -12.96
C PHE A 59 -1.88 6.11 -14.39
N SER A 60 -1.85 4.81 -14.71
CA SER A 60 -1.56 4.32 -16.05
C SER A 60 -2.71 4.52 -17.04
N TRP A 61 -3.93 4.76 -16.57
CA TRP A 61 -5.10 5.04 -17.41
C TRP A 61 -5.37 6.54 -17.55
N LEU A 62 -5.02 7.33 -16.53
CA LEU A 62 -5.24 8.78 -16.53
C LEU A 62 -4.31 9.50 -17.54
N PRO A 63 -4.82 10.56 -18.22
CA PRO A 63 -3.96 11.48 -18.96
C PRO A 63 -2.93 12.13 -18.02
N THR A 64 -1.71 12.37 -18.51
CA THR A 64 -0.57 12.84 -17.73
C THR A 64 -0.85 14.09 -16.87
N TRP A 65 -1.70 14.99 -17.35
CA TRP A 65 -2.11 16.19 -16.62
C TRP A 65 -2.96 15.89 -15.38
N PHE A 66 -3.89 14.93 -15.49
CA PHE A 66 -4.70 14.49 -14.37
C PHE A 66 -3.87 13.70 -13.36
N SER A 67 -2.93 12.87 -13.83
CA SER A 67 -2.04 12.12 -12.96
C SER A 67 -1.13 13.04 -12.14
N LEU A 68 -0.60 14.10 -12.76
CA LEU A 68 0.18 15.14 -12.06
C LEU A 68 -0.64 15.83 -10.98
N SER A 69 -1.88 16.24 -11.29
CA SER A 69 -2.78 16.85 -10.31
C SER A 69 -3.10 15.91 -9.15
N LEU A 70 -3.35 14.64 -9.44
CA LEU A 70 -3.64 13.62 -8.43
C LEU A 70 -2.42 13.38 -7.52
N PHE A 71 -1.21 13.32 -8.11
CA PHE A 71 0.04 13.18 -7.38
C PHE A 71 0.28 14.34 -6.41
N VAL A 72 0.09 15.58 -6.88
CA VAL A 72 0.19 16.78 -6.03
C VAL A 72 -0.84 16.72 -4.90
N MET A 73 -2.08 16.35 -5.20
CA MET A 73 -3.12 16.19 -4.18
C MET A 73 -2.76 15.12 -3.13
N PHE A 74 -2.22 13.98 -3.54
CA PHE A 74 -1.74 12.94 -2.60
C PHE A 74 -0.58 13.43 -1.74
N MET A 75 0.37 14.20 -2.30
CA MET A 75 1.45 14.84 -1.53
C MET A 75 0.91 15.80 -0.46
N PHE A 76 -0.06 16.65 -0.82
CA PHE A 76 -0.67 17.58 0.12
C PHE A 76 -1.48 16.87 1.21
N VAL A 77 -2.34 15.91 0.84
CA VAL A 77 -3.15 15.14 1.80
C VAL A 77 -2.26 14.30 2.71
N GLY A 78 -1.26 13.63 2.15
CA GLY A 78 -0.27 12.87 2.92
C GLY A 78 0.51 13.78 3.86
N GLY A 79 1.07 14.88 3.36
CA GLY A 79 1.80 15.85 4.17
C GLY A 79 0.96 16.46 5.29
N TYR A 80 -0.30 16.80 5.02
CA TYR A 80 -1.24 17.30 6.02
C TYR A 80 -1.51 16.24 7.10
N TYR A 81 -1.77 14.98 6.71
CA TYR A 81 -2.00 13.90 7.66
C TYR A 81 -0.78 13.60 8.54
N PHE A 82 0.44 13.66 7.97
CA PHE A 82 1.67 13.51 8.77
C PHE A 82 1.94 14.70 9.69
N SER A 83 1.59 15.91 9.24
CA SER A 83 1.69 17.13 10.06
C SER A 83 0.70 17.13 11.22
N ASP A 84 -0.50 16.58 11.04
CA ASP A 84 -1.55 16.49 12.07
C ASP A 84 -1.24 15.39 13.10
N LYS A 85 -0.45 14.38 12.71
CA LYS A 85 -0.13 13.23 13.56
C LYS A 85 1.12 13.35 14.42
N ASP A 86 1.76 14.52 14.51
CA ASP A 86 3.03 14.69 15.24
C ASP A 86 4.00 13.52 14.97
N VAL A 87 4.04 13.05 13.72
CA VAL A 87 5.08 12.10 13.31
C VAL A 87 6.32 12.95 13.17
N SER A 88 6.96 13.24 14.31
CA SER A 88 8.28 13.81 14.35
C SER A 88 9.17 12.81 13.65
N ILE A 89 9.44 13.05 12.36
CA ILE A 89 10.56 12.43 11.68
C ILE A 89 11.77 13.02 12.40
N SER A 90 12.16 12.37 13.50
CA SER A 90 13.46 12.53 14.12
C SER A 90 14.43 12.05 13.05
N ILE A 91 14.81 12.98 12.18
CA ILE A 91 16.04 12.89 11.42
C ILE A 91 17.10 12.96 12.52
N ALA A 92 17.39 11.82 13.13
CA ALA A 92 18.52 11.66 14.02
C ALA A 92 19.75 11.93 13.17
N SER A 93 20.10 13.21 13.07
CA SER A 93 21.38 13.67 12.60
C SER A 93 22.39 13.05 13.55
N ARG A 94 22.93 11.88 13.17
CA ARG A 94 24.22 11.42 13.65
C ARG A 94 25.29 12.37 13.12
N THR A 95 25.27 13.61 13.58
CA THR A 95 26.47 14.41 13.65
C THR A 95 27.24 13.89 14.84
N ASN A 96 28.15 12.95 14.56
CA ASN A 96 29.30 12.68 15.39
C ASN A 96 29.96 14.02 15.72
N PHE A 97 29.75 14.55 16.91
CA PHE A 97 30.66 15.54 17.49
C PHE A 97 31.41 14.88 18.63
N SER A 98 32.55 14.32 18.25
CA SER A 98 33.69 14.10 19.11
C SER A 98 34.13 15.43 19.75
N HIS A 99 33.97 15.54 21.06
CA HIS A 99 34.76 16.41 21.95
C HIS A 99 34.67 15.72 23.32
N GLN A 100 35.65 14.94 23.80
CA GLN A 100 37.02 15.30 24.18
C GLN A 100 37.08 16.50 25.15
N HIS A 101 37.60 16.23 26.36
CA HIS A 101 37.86 17.12 27.53
C HIS A 101 36.63 17.54 28.34
N ASN A 102 36.57 17.40 29.67
CA ASN A 102 37.58 17.21 30.73
C ASN A 102 37.03 16.29 31.84
#